data_AF-A0A1H5ZE45-F1
#
_entry.id   AF-A0A1H5ZE45-F1
#
_cell.length_a   1.000
_cell.length_b   1.000
_cell.length_c   1.000
_cell.angle_alpha   90.00
_cell.angle_beta   90.00
_cell.angle_gamma   90.00
#
_symmetry.space_group_name_H-M   'P 1'
#
loop_
_entity.id
_entity.type
_entity.pdbx_description
1 polymer ?
#
loop_
_entity_poly.entity_id
_entity_poly.type
_entity_poly.pdbx_seq_one_letter_code
_entity_poly.pdbx_strand_id
1 'polypeptide(L)'
;MATTEIDCGADVAEILRLSAETYESKTTDYGSSWRAIGHIIHLLARGEPIVLETPEDIIAFGLFTRRMDKFAREFNGTFLSESLTFEALADSPEDESVYAAMAAANIRDMEDREMTDPNRVGIGAK
;
A
#
# COMPACT_ATOMS: atom_id res chain seq x y z
N MET A 1 -33.07 15.83 20.38
CA MET A 1 -31.71 15.70 19.81
C MET A 1 -30.80 15.30 20.97
N ALA A 2 -30.33 14.05 20.99
CA ALA A 2 -29.34 13.61 21.96
C ALA A 2 -27.96 13.94 21.39
N THR A 3 -27.24 14.83 22.05
CA THR A 3 -25.82 15.07 21.80
C THR A 3 -25.04 13.89 22.38
N THR A 4 -24.48 13.06 21.50
CA THR A 4 -23.53 12.03 21.91
C THR A 4 -22.27 12.72 22.42
N GLU A 5 -22.10 12.75 23.74
CA GLU A 5 -20.82 13.09 24.35
C GLU A 5 -19.80 12.02 23.96
N ILE A 6 -18.70 12.45 23.36
CA ILE A 6 -17.54 11.58 23.12
C ILE A 6 -16.80 11.52 24.47
N ASP A 7 -16.94 10.39 25.16
CA ASP A 7 -16.16 10.08 26.35
C ASP A 7 -14.68 9.89 25.95
N CYS A 8 -13.86 10.90 26.20
CA CYS A 8 -12.42 10.90 25.93
C CYS A 8 -11.60 10.21 27.04
N GLY A 9 -12.22 9.36 27.87
CA GLY A 9 -11.59 8.73 29.04
C GLY A 9 -11.18 7.27 28.86
N ALA A 10 -10.62 6.86 27.71
CA ALA A 10 -10.06 5.51 27.64
C ALA A 10 -8.88 5.39 28.64
N ASP A 11 -9.05 4.57 29.68
CA ASP A 11 -7.98 4.20 30.60
C ASP A 11 -6.80 3.63 29.79
N VAL A 12 -5.57 3.93 30.20
CA VAL A 12 -4.36 3.47 29.51
C VAL A 12 -4.38 1.95 29.34
N ALA A 13 -4.91 1.23 30.34
CA ALA A 13 -5.09 -0.22 30.27
C ALA A 13 -6.02 -0.65 29.12
N GLU A 14 -7.09 0.11 28.88
CA GLU A 14 -8.05 -0.15 27.81
C GLU A 14 -7.45 0.12 26.43
N ILE A 15 -6.67 1.19 26.27
CA ILE A 15 -5.94 1.48 25.03
C ILE A 15 -4.96 0.36 24.70
N LEU A 16 -4.22 -0.12 25.71
CA LEU A 16 -3.26 -1.21 25.53
C LEU A 16 -3.96 -2.53 25.17
N ARG A 17 -5.10 -2.83 25.80
CA ARG A 17 -5.93 -4.00 25.47
C ARG A 17 -6.43 -3.94 24.04
N LEU A 18 -7.05 -2.83 23.63
CA LEU A 18 -7.54 -2.64 22.27
C LEU A 18 -6.42 -2.71 21.22
N SER A 19 -5.22 -2.20 21.57
CA SER A 19 -4.05 -2.29 20.70
C SER A 19 -3.57 -3.73 20.52
N ALA A 20 -3.59 -4.53 21.60
CA ALA A 20 -3.24 -5.95 21.53
C ALA A 20 -4.25 -6.75 20.68
N GLU A 21 -5.54 -6.53 20.88
CA GLU A 21 -6.60 -7.16 20.07
C GLU A 21 -6.50 -6.76 18.59
N THR A 22 -6.21 -5.49 18.32
CA THR A 22 -5.97 -4.99 16.96
C THR A 22 -4.74 -5.67 16.35
N TYR A 23 -3.66 -5.85 17.10
CA TYR A 23 -2.47 -6.52 16.62
C TYR A 23 -2.74 -7.99 16.26
N GLU A 24 -3.44 -8.73 17.11
CA GLU A 24 -3.80 -10.13 16.86
C GLU A 24 -4.73 -10.28 15.65
N SER A 25 -5.74 -9.42 15.55
CA SER A 25 -6.66 -9.35 14.41
C SER A 25 -5.91 -9.05 13.11
N LYS A 26 -5.06 -8.01 13.09
CA LYS A 26 -4.26 -7.68 11.90
C LYS A 26 -3.24 -8.76 11.54
N THR A 27 -2.68 -9.45 12.53
CA THR A 27 -1.77 -10.57 12.28
C THR A 27 -2.51 -11.76 11.68
N THR A 28 -3.76 -11.98 12.05
CA THR A 28 -4.60 -13.00 11.42
C THR A 28 -4.92 -12.62 9.97
N ASP A 29 -5.29 -11.36 9.74
CA ASP A 29 -5.72 -10.89 8.44
C ASP A 29 -4.56 -10.79 7.42
N TYR A 30 -3.46 -10.14 7.82
CA TYR A 30 -2.33 -9.82 6.96
C TYR A 30 -1.12 -10.76 7.19
N GLY A 31 -1.15 -11.61 8.21
CA GLY A 31 0.00 -12.45 8.55
C GLY A 31 1.25 -11.62 8.86
N SER A 32 2.38 -12.10 8.35
CA SER A 32 3.64 -11.32 8.30
C SER A 32 3.88 -10.73 6.89
N SER A 33 2.82 -10.42 6.12
CA SER A 33 2.93 -9.91 4.75
C SER A 33 3.87 -8.72 4.65
N TRP A 34 3.79 -7.76 5.57
CA TRP A 34 4.64 -6.57 5.59
C TRP A 34 6.14 -6.89 5.64
N ARG A 35 6.53 -7.97 6.34
CA ARG A 35 7.93 -8.46 6.32
C ARG A 35 8.27 -9.09 4.98
N ALA A 36 7.39 -9.94 4.45
CA ALA A 36 7.58 -10.60 3.16
C ALA A 36 7.69 -9.59 2.01
N ILE A 37 6.83 -8.57 1.99
CA ILE A 37 6.87 -7.46 1.03
C ILE A 37 8.21 -6.71 1.15
N GLY A 38 8.68 -6.44 2.36
CA GLY A 38 10.01 -5.85 2.58
C GLY A 38 11.14 -6.70 1.98
N HIS A 39 11.10 -8.02 2.16
CA HIS A 39 12.07 -8.93 1.54
C HIS A 39 11.98 -8.97 0.01
N ILE A 40 10.76 -8.95 -0.56
CA ILE A 40 10.55 -8.88 -2.00
C ILE A 40 11.12 -7.58 -2.57
N ILE A 41 10.81 -6.45 -1.95
CA ILE A 41 11.33 -5.13 -2.36
C ILE A 41 12.86 -5.13 -2.32
N HIS A 42 13.46 -5.65 -1.24
CA HIS A 42 14.92 -5.74 -1.12
C HIS A 42 15.54 -6.63 -2.19
N LEU A 43 14.90 -7.77 -2.51
CA LEU A 43 15.35 -8.68 -3.56
C LEU A 43 15.24 -8.06 -4.95
N LEU A 44 14.14 -7.35 -5.23
CA LEU A 44 13.93 -6.63 -6.49
C LEU A 44 14.96 -5.50 -6.66
N ALA A 45 15.28 -4.80 -5.58
CA ALA A 45 16.31 -3.76 -5.56
C ALA A 45 17.74 -4.35 -5.62
N ARG A 46 17.92 -5.66 -5.42
CA ARG A 46 19.22 -6.35 -5.44
C ARG A 46 20.25 -5.74 -4.50
N GLY A 47 19.80 -5.18 -3.37
CA GLY A 47 20.64 -4.49 -2.40
C GLY A 47 21.02 -3.06 -2.77
N GLU A 48 20.58 -2.55 -3.91
CA GLU A 48 20.75 -1.14 -4.29
C GLU A 48 19.75 -0.23 -3.56
N PRO A 49 20.09 1.05 -3.33
CA PRO A 49 19.14 2.03 -2.81
C PRO A 49 17.95 2.23 -3.75
N ILE A 50 16.75 2.33 -3.17
CA ILE A 50 15.57 2.78 -3.91
C ILE A 50 15.62 4.30 -4.00
N VAL A 51 15.69 4.83 -5.21
CA VAL A 51 15.77 6.26 -5.47
C VAL A 51 14.38 6.75 -5.89
N LEU A 52 13.81 7.68 -5.13
CA LEU A 52 12.51 8.32 -5.40
C LEU A 52 12.75 9.84 -5.42
N GLU A 53 12.90 10.44 -6.60
CA GLU A 53 13.34 11.83 -6.74
C GLU A 53 12.16 12.78 -6.93
N THR A 54 11.09 12.27 -7.53
CA THR A 54 9.91 13.04 -7.91
C THR A 54 8.67 12.62 -7.13
N PRO A 55 7.67 13.52 -7.00
CA PRO A 55 6.35 13.16 -6.48
C PRO A 55 5.76 11.94 -7.20
N GLU A 56 5.96 11.81 -8.51
CA GLU A 56 5.45 10.72 -9.33
C GLU A 56 6.14 9.40 -9.01
N ASP A 57 7.45 9.41 -8.70
CA ASP A 57 8.16 8.22 -8.20
C ASP A 57 7.57 7.76 -6.86
N ILE A 58 7.30 8.71 -5.97
CA ILE A 58 6.71 8.44 -4.66
C ILE A 58 5.29 7.87 -4.81
N ILE A 59 4.48 8.42 -5.72
CA ILE A 59 3.13 7.95 -6.02
C ILE A 59 3.19 6.53 -6.62
N ALA A 60 4.06 6.29 -7.60
CA ALA A 60 4.23 4.98 -8.22
C ALA A 60 4.66 3.92 -7.20
N PHE A 61 5.63 4.24 -6.34
CA PHE A 61 6.09 3.34 -5.28
C PHE A 61 4.98 3.08 -4.24
N GLY A 62 4.22 4.10 -3.86
CA GLY A 62 3.06 3.98 -2.97
C GLY A 62 1.98 3.06 -3.55
N LEU A 63 1.62 3.24 -4.83
CA LEU A 63 0.66 2.37 -5.52
C LEU A 63 1.15 0.93 -5.61
N PHE A 64 2.44 0.71 -5.90
CA PHE A 64 3.05 -0.61 -5.93
C PHE A 64 2.93 -1.34 -4.58
N THR A 65 3.36 -0.70 -3.49
CA THR A 65 3.30 -1.31 -2.15
C THR A 65 1.87 -1.60 -1.70
N ARG A 66 0.90 -0.73 -2.01
CA ARG A 66 -0.52 -0.95 -1.72
C ARG A 66 -1.09 -2.19 -2.44
N ARG A 67 -0.73 -2.39 -3.72
CA ARG A 67 -1.13 -3.58 -4.47
C ARG A 67 -0.49 -4.85 -3.92
N MET A 68 0.76 -4.78 -3.49
CA MET A 68 1.45 -5.91 -2.85
C MET A 68 0.76 -6.35 -1.55
N ASP A 69 0.28 -5.39 -0.74
CA ASP A 69 -0.46 -5.68 0.50
C ASP A 69 -1.80 -6.38 0.22
N LYS A 70 -2.51 -5.94 -0.83
CA LYS A 70 -3.76 -6.57 -1.30
C LYS A 70 -3.54 -7.99 -1.79
N PHE A 71 -2.53 -8.20 -2.63
CA PHE A 71 -2.17 -9.53 -3.13
C PHE A 71 -1.81 -10.49 -1.99
N ALA A 72 -1.00 -10.03 -1.03
CA ALA A 72 -0.61 -10.86 0.10
C ALA A 72 -1.82 -11.25 0.96
N ARG A 73 -2.78 -10.33 1.14
CA ARG A 73 -3.99 -10.59 1.88
C ARG A 73 -4.96 -11.52 1.16
N GLU A 74 -5.18 -11.32 -0.14
CA GLU A 74 -6.00 -12.20 -0.95
C GLU A 74 -5.45 -13.63 -0.91
N PHE A 75 -4.12 -13.79 -1.03
CA PHE A 75 -3.47 -15.07 -0.87
C PHE A 75 -3.72 -15.66 0.52
N ASN A 76 -3.52 -14.88 1.58
CA ASN A 76 -3.71 -15.34 2.96
C ASN A 76 -5.16 -15.79 3.20
N GLY A 77 -6.15 -15.01 2.78
CA GLY A 77 -7.55 -15.37 2.98
C GLY A 77 -8.09 -16.42 2.01
N THR A 78 -7.46 -16.61 0.85
CA THR A 78 -7.85 -17.69 -0.06
C THR A 78 -7.28 -19.04 0.37
N PHE A 79 -6.04 -19.06 0.89
CA PHE A 79 -5.30 -20.30 1.10
C PHE A 79 -4.98 -20.65 2.56
N LEU A 80 -4.99 -19.68 3.48
CA LEU A 80 -4.44 -19.85 4.83
C LEU A 80 -5.40 -19.47 5.97
N SER A 81 -6.45 -18.67 5.71
CA SER A 81 -7.37 -18.19 6.74
C SER A 81 -8.82 -18.14 6.24
N GLU A 82 -9.74 -18.77 6.97
CA GLU A 82 -11.19 -18.77 6.66
C GLU A 82 -11.93 -17.52 7.20
N SER A 83 -11.25 -16.66 7.96
CA SER A 83 -11.88 -15.50 8.63
C SER A 83 -11.05 -14.23 8.46
N LEU A 84 -11.10 -13.63 7.26
CA LEU A 84 -10.65 -12.26 7.05
C LEU A 84 -11.77 -11.28 7.41
N THR A 85 -11.50 -10.31 8.28
CA THR A 85 -12.56 -9.48 8.90
C THR A 85 -12.39 -7.98 8.73
N PHE A 86 -11.22 -7.50 8.29
CA PHE A 86 -10.88 -6.08 8.39
C PHE A 86 -11.22 -5.24 7.14
N GLU A 87 -11.32 -5.84 5.95
CA GLU A 87 -11.57 -5.22 4.64
C GLU A 87 -11.76 -6.36 3.60
N ALA A 88 -12.32 -6.04 2.43
CA ALA A 88 -12.58 -7.02 1.38
C ALA A 88 -11.30 -7.80 0.98
N LEU A 89 -11.46 -9.11 0.84
CA LEU A 89 -10.43 -10.10 0.48
C LEU A 89 -9.70 -9.75 -0.81
N ALA A 90 -10.45 -9.34 -1.82
CA ALA A 90 -9.96 -8.87 -3.10
C ALA A 90 -10.57 -7.49 -3.37
N ASP A 91 -9.83 -6.67 -4.11
CA ASP A 91 -10.40 -5.48 -4.73
C ASP A 91 -11.43 -5.94 -5.76
N SER A 92 -12.55 -5.21 -5.88
CA SER A 92 -13.50 -5.50 -6.95
C SER A 92 -12.86 -5.22 -8.32
N PRO A 93 -13.34 -5.83 -9.43
CA PRO A 93 -12.89 -5.46 -10.77
C PRO A 93 -12.97 -3.93 -11.01
N GLU A 94 -13.94 -3.26 -10.40
CA GLU A 94 -14.08 -1.82 -10.39
C GLU A 94 -12.89 -1.13 -9.69
N ASP A 95 -12.51 -1.58 -8.49
CA ASP A 95 -11.35 -1.05 -7.76
C ASP A 95 -10.04 -1.27 -8.54
N GLU A 96 -9.83 -2.46 -9.10
CA GLU A 96 -8.65 -2.78 -9.93
C GLU A 96 -8.57 -1.86 -11.16
N SER A 97 -9.69 -1.64 -11.85
CA SER A 97 -9.76 -0.76 -13.02
C SER A 97 -9.42 0.69 -12.68
N VAL A 98 -9.82 1.16 -11.49
CA VAL A 98 -9.51 2.50 -11.00
C VAL A 98 -8.03 2.62 -10.68
N TYR A 99 -7.42 1.63 -10.03
CA TYR A 99 -5.98 1.65 -9.80
C TYR A 99 -5.19 1.61 -11.11
N ALA A 100 -5.65 0.86 -12.11
CA ALA A 100 -5.03 0.85 -13.43
C ALA A 100 -5.10 2.24 -14.09
N ALA A 101 -6.25 2.91 -14.01
CA ALA A 101 -6.42 4.27 -14.51
C ALA A 101 -5.54 5.28 -13.78
N MET A 102 -5.44 5.20 -12.44
CA MET A 102 -4.56 6.05 -11.64
C MET A 102 -3.08 5.86 -12.01
N ALA A 103 -2.65 4.61 -12.21
CA ALA A 103 -1.28 4.33 -12.66
C ALA A 103 -1.02 4.88 -14.06
N ALA A 104 -1.98 4.74 -14.99
CA ALA A 104 -1.87 5.30 -16.33
C ALA A 104 -1.80 6.84 -16.32
N ALA A 105 -2.58 7.49 -15.45
CA ALA A 105 -2.50 8.94 -15.26
C ALA A 105 -1.13 9.37 -14.74
N ASN A 106 -0.59 8.68 -13.72
CA ASN A 106 0.74 8.98 -13.19
C ASN A 106 1.85 8.77 -14.24
N ILE A 107 1.74 7.74 -15.09
CA ILE A 107 2.67 7.52 -16.20
C ILE A 107 2.65 8.72 -17.16
N ARG A 108 1.46 9.21 -17.50
CA ARG A 108 1.33 10.40 -18.35
C ARG A 108 1.94 11.64 -17.70
N ASP A 109 1.73 11.85 -16.41
CA ASP A 109 2.33 12.97 -15.68
C ASP A 109 3.87 12.89 -15.69
N MET A 110 4.43 11.68 -15.60
CA MET A 110 5.87 11.46 -15.77
C MET A 110 6.34 11.82 -17.18
N GLU A 111 5.66 11.35 -18.22
CA GLU A 111 5.99 11.65 -19.63
C GLU A 111 5.92 13.17 -19.92
N ASP A 112 4.89 13.85 -19.43
CA ASP A 112 4.72 15.30 -19.60
C ASP A 112 5.83 16.08 -18.88
N ARG A 113 6.28 15.62 -17.70
CA ARG A 113 7.45 16.19 -17.00
C ARG A 113 8.75 15.93 -17.75
N GLU A 114 8.94 14.74 -18.30
CA GLU A 114 10.14 14.42 -19.10
C GLU A 114 10.23 15.30 -20.36
N MET A 115 9.11 15.59 -21.01
CA MET A 115 9.10 16.47 -22.19
C MET A 115 9.29 17.96 -21.86
N THR A 116 9.06 18.35 -20.61
CA THR A 116 9.12 19.76 -20.18
C THR A 116 10.37 20.12 -19.37
N ASP A 117 11.20 19.14 -18.99
CA ASP A 117 12.48 19.36 -18.29
C ASP A 117 13.58 19.80 -19.28
N PRO A 118 14.00 21.09 -19.28
CA PRO A 118 15.02 21.59 -20.19
C PRO A 118 16.44 21.06 -19.89
N ASN A 119 16.65 20.35 -18.77
CA ASN A 119 17.95 19.82 -18.36
C ASN A 119 18.13 18.31 -18.65
N ARG A 120 17.07 17.59 -19.04
CA ARG A 120 17.18 16.18 -19.46
C ARG A 120 17.48 16.10 -20.97
N VAL A 121 18.74 16.38 -21.32
CA VAL A 121 19.23 16.13 -22.69
C VAL A 121 19.10 14.64 -22.97
N GLY A 122 18.31 14.30 -24.01
CA GLY A 122 18.02 12.93 -24.43
C GLY A 122 19.25 12.04 -24.41
N ILE A 123 19.21 11.01 -23.57
CA ILE A 123 20.14 9.89 -23.69
C ILE A 123 19.63 9.09 -24.88
N GLY A 124 20.30 9.32 -26.00
CA GLY A 124 19.95 8.78 -27.30
C GLY A 124 19.83 7.26 -27.32
N ALA A 125 19.02 6.82 -28.28
CA ALA A 125 18.99 5.47 -28.79
C ALA A 125 20.40 4.87 -28.90
N LYS A 126 20.61 3.75 -28.21
CA LYS A 126 21.49 2.66 -28.63
C LYS A 126 20.82 1.35 -28.30
#